data_AF-A0A2U9IIF4-F1
#
_entry.id   AF-A0A2U9IIF4-F1
#
_cell.length_a   1.000
_cell.length_b   1.000
_cell.length_c   1.000
_cell.angle_alpha   90.00
_cell.angle_beta   90.00
_cell.angle_gamma   90.00
#
_symmetry.space_group_name_H-M   'P 1'
#
loop_
_entity.id
_entity.type
_entity.pdbx_description
1 polymer ?
#
loop_
_entity_poly.entity_id
_entity_poly.type
_entity_poly.pdbx_seq_one_letter_code
_entity_poly.pdbx_strand_id
1 'polypeptide(L)'
;MEEKKISILKYATIISIFIIIPLIVLSFLVYFLALYFTKSSTISSEVTTVTTIPILLGGISAMRWYMEKNELISPFHKNIVVYNLDSNDNVEIPEELIRTYETRMLYFLENNLYNEYLKTLSFVVSFYLKNAIVNNDVRSFLKAKDLIKKGDCIVKEKKIKNNVIELFQLVRKKVEDYSKKFE
;
A
#
# COMPACT_ATOMS: atom_id res chain seq x y z
N MET A 1 7.43 -4.91 18.58
CA MET A 1 7.56 -3.46 18.81
C MET A 1 6.30 -2.83 18.21
N GLU A 2 5.51 -2.10 19.00
CA GLU A 2 4.21 -1.58 18.56
C GLU A 2 4.40 -0.34 17.69
N GLU A 3 4.08 -0.46 16.39
CA GLU A 3 4.12 0.67 15.45
C GLU A 3 3.06 1.72 15.83
N LYS A 4 3.46 2.99 15.93
CA LYS A 4 2.60 4.05 16.49
C LYS A 4 1.91 4.84 15.38
N LYS A 5 0.60 4.64 15.24
CA LYS A 5 -0.24 5.45 14.34
C LYS A 5 -0.25 6.91 14.81
N ILE A 6 0.16 7.84 13.93
CA ILE A 6 0.18 9.26 14.26
C ILE A 6 -1.15 9.93 13.93
N SER A 7 -1.47 11.00 14.66
CA SER A 7 -2.67 11.79 14.40
C SER A 7 -2.58 12.54 13.05
N ILE A 8 -3.74 12.89 12.50
CA ILE A 8 -3.85 13.67 11.25
C ILE A 8 -3.05 14.97 11.34
N LEU A 9 -3.13 15.66 12.49
CA LEU A 9 -2.41 16.90 12.72
C LEU A 9 -0.89 16.69 12.67
N LYS A 10 -0.37 15.65 13.35
CA LYS A 10 1.06 15.33 13.32
C LYS A 10 1.55 14.96 11.92
N TYR A 11 0.75 14.21 11.17
CA TYR A 11 1.07 13.85 9.79
C TYR A 11 1.08 15.08 8.87
N ALA A 12 0.12 15.99 9.04
CA ALA A 12 0.11 17.26 8.33
C ALA A 12 1.36 18.09 8.65
N THR A 13 1.80 18.14 9.92
CA THR A 13 3.06 18.80 10.29
C THR A 13 4.27 18.18 9.58
N ILE A 14 4.35 16.85 9.51
CA ILE A 14 5.43 16.15 8.83
C ILE A 14 5.42 16.48 7.33
N ILE A 15 4.27 16.40 6.65
CA ILE A 15 4.14 16.79 5.24
C ILE A 15 4.58 18.25 5.05
N SER A 16 4.17 19.14 5.96
CA SER A 16 4.52 20.56 5.86
C SER A 16 6.03 20.77 5.90
N ILE A 17 6.74 20.10 6.80
CA ILE A 17 8.20 20.24 6.96
C ILE A 17 8.95 19.72 5.73
N PHE A 18 8.56 18.56 5.21
CA PHE A 18 9.33 17.89 4.14
C PHE A 18 8.91 18.29 2.73
N ILE A 19 7.70 18.82 2.53
CA ILE A 19 7.14 19.07 1.20
C ILE A 19 6.69 20.53 1.06
N ILE A 20 5.78 20.99 1.91
CA ILE A 20 5.11 22.30 1.70
C ILE A 20 6.08 23.47 1.93
N ILE A 21 6.82 23.48 3.04
CA ILE A 21 7.76 24.55 3.36
C ILE A 21 8.87 24.66 2.29
N PRO A 22 9.56 23.56 1.89
CA PRO A 22 10.54 23.60 0.80
C PRO A 22 9.98 24.15 -0.51
N LEU A 23 8.75 23.79 -0.88
CA LEU A 23 8.09 24.29 -2.08
C LEU A 23 7.80 25.79 -2.00
N ILE A 24 7.32 26.28 -0.84
CA ILE A 24 7.07 27.70 -0.62
C ILE A 24 8.38 28.47 -0.73
N VAL A 25 9.43 28.03 -0.04
CA VAL A 25 10.75 28.69 -0.07
C VAL A 25 11.29 28.75 -1.51
N LEU A 26 11.21 27.65 -2.26
CA LEU A 26 11.63 27.63 -3.66
C LEU A 26 10.79 28.60 -4.51
N SER A 27 9.47 28.61 -4.35
CA SER A 27 8.58 29.48 -5.11
C SER A 27 8.90 30.96 -4.87
N PHE A 28 9.17 31.34 -3.62
CA PHE A 28 9.63 32.68 -3.28
C PHE A 28 10.98 33.01 -3.92
N LEU A 29 11.90 32.06 -3.95
CA LEU A 29 13.25 32.26 -4.49
C LEU A 29 13.23 32.40 -6.03
N VAL A 30 12.42 31.58 -6.71
CA VAL A 30 12.19 31.68 -8.16
C VAL A 30 11.47 32.98 -8.50
N TYR A 31 10.46 33.38 -7.73
CA TYR A 31 9.76 34.65 -7.91
C TYR A 31 10.71 35.84 -7.73
N PHE A 32 11.55 35.82 -6.70
CA PHE A 32 12.53 36.87 -6.44
C PHE A 32 13.58 36.95 -7.55
N LEU A 33 14.10 35.80 -8.01
CA LEU A 33 15.01 35.72 -9.14
C LEU A 33 14.37 36.24 -10.43
N ALA A 34 13.10 35.92 -10.69
CA ALA A 34 12.37 36.43 -11.85
C ALA A 34 12.25 37.97 -11.79
N LEU A 35 11.90 38.53 -10.63
CA LEU A 35 11.86 39.98 -10.42
C LEU A 35 13.23 40.65 -10.61
N TYR A 36 14.32 39.99 -10.22
CA TYR A 36 15.68 40.55 -10.27
C TYR A 36 16.34 40.43 -11.65
N PHE A 37 16.12 39.32 -12.37
CA PHE A 37 16.89 39.00 -13.58
C PHE A 37 16.19 39.36 -14.89
N THR A 38 14.84 39.34 -14.99
CA THR A 38 14.19 39.68 -16.27
C THR A 38 12.70 40.02 -16.14
N LYS A 39 12.28 41.06 -16.85
CA LYS A 39 10.88 41.43 -17.16
C LYS A 39 10.17 40.40 -18.09
N SER A 40 10.56 39.13 -18.05
CA SER A 40 10.13 38.08 -18.98
C SER A 40 9.58 36.87 -18.22
N SER A 41 8.28 36.61 -18.43
CA SER A 41 7.53 35.54 -17.77
C SER A 41 7.92 34.12 -18.19
N THR A 42 8.74 33.96 -19.23
CA THR A 42 9.04 32.64 -19.83
C THR A 42 10.10 31.87 -19.05
N ILE A 43 11.02 32.56 -18.37
CA ILE A 43 12.10 31.94 -17.57
C ILE A 43 11.55 31.36 -16.26
N SER A 44 10.49 31.97 -15.69
CA SER A 44 9.93 31.52 -14.42
C SER A 44 9.23 30.16 -14.53
N SER A 45 8.55 29.86 -15.64
CA SER A 45 7.83 28.59 -15.82
C SER A 45 8.76 27.39 -16.02
N GLU A 46 9.86 27.56 -16.75
CA GLU A 46 10.83 26.48 -16.99
C GLU A 46 11.63 26.15 -15.72
N VAL A 47 12.10 27.17 -15.01
CA VAL A 47 12.83 26.99 -13.75
C VAL A 47 11.95 26.35 -12.68
N THR A 48 10.68 26.75 -12.59
CA THR A 48 9.72 26.16 -11.63
C THR A 48 9.51 24.67 -11.89
N THR A 49 9.32 24.28 -13.15
CA THR A 49 9.02 22.88 -13.50
C THR A 49 10.21 21.95 -13.23
N VAL A 50 11.42 22.38 -13.59
CA VAL A 50 12.65 21.60 -13.42
C VAL A 50 13.04 21.44 -11.94
N THR A 51 12.72 22.43 -11.10
CA THR A 51 13.11 22.42 -9.67
C THR A 51 12.04 21.82 -8.75
N THR A 52 10.76 21.85 -9.14
CA THR A 52 9.65 21.31 -8.33
C THR A 52 9.69 19.78 -8.23
N ILE A 53 9.99 19.07 -9.33
CA ILE A 53 9.96 17.60 -9.37
C ILE A 53 11.03 16.98 -8.42
N PRO A 54 12.31 17.41 -8.45
CA PRO A 54 13.32 16.88 -7.54
C PRO A 54 13.02 17.14 -6.06
N ILE A 55 12.45 18.30 -5.73
CA ILE A 55 12.10 18.65 -4.35
C ILE A 55 10.93 17.80 -3.85
N LEU A 56 9.92 17.57 -4.68
CA LEU A 56 8.82 16.66 -4.34
C LEU A 56 9.34 15.24 -4.07
N LEU A 57 10.15 14.68 -4.97
CA LEU A 57 10.69 13.33 -4.83
C LEU A 57 11.64 13.20 -3.64
N GLY A 58 12.52 14.19 -3.44
CA GLY A 58 13.42 14.27 -2.30
C GLY A 58 12.67 14.41 -0.98
N GLY A 59 11.65 15.29 -0.94
CA GLY A 59 10.79 15.51 0.22
C GLY A 59 9.99 14.28 0.61
N ILE A 60 9.38 13.59 -0.36
CA ILE A 60 8.68 12.32 -0.14
C ILE A 60 9.64 11.26 0.41
N SER A 61 10.86 11.15 -0.15
CA SER A 61 11.86 10.17 0.27
C SER A 61 12.36 10.44 1.70
N ALA A 62 12.67 11.70 2.02
CA ALA A 62 13.10 12.12 3.34
C ALA A 62 11.99 11.94 4.39
N MET A 63 10.75 12.28 4.03
CA MET A 63 9.58 12.04 4.86
C MET A 63 9.41 10.54 5.15
N ARG A 64 9.51 9.70 4.13
CA ARG A 64 9.38 8.25 4.27
C ARG A 64 10.46 7.68 5.18
N TRP A 65 11.72 8.07 4.97
CA TRP A 65 12.83 7.67 5.84
C TRP A 65 12.61 8.12 7.28
N TYR A 66 12.15 9.36 7.50
CA TYR A 66 11.82 9.87 8.83
C TYR A 66 10.72 9.05 9.51
N MET A 67 9.65 8.71 8.78
CA MET A 67 8.57 7.89 9.30
C MET A 67 9.02 6.46 9.62
N GLU A 68 9.82 5.84 8.76
CA GLU A 68 10.37 4.49 8.97
C GLU A 68 11.34 4.46 10.17
N LYS A 69 12.23 5.46 10.31
CA LYS A 69 13.17 5.57 11.44
C LYS A 69 12.47 5.72 12.80
N ASN A 70 11.31 6.36 12.82
CA ASN A 70 10.56 6.64 14.05
C ASN A 70 9.36 5.69 14.25
N GLU A 71 9.25 4.64 13.43
CA GLU A 71 8.16 3.65 13.49
C GLU A 71 6.75 4.29 13.43
N LEU A 72 6.63 5.37 12.65
CA LEU A 72 5.40 6.16 12.52
C LEU A 72 4.58 5.70 11.32
N ILE A 73 3.30 5.47 11.57
CA ILE A 73 2.34 5.06 10.52
C ILE A 73 1.41 6.22 10.18
N SER A 74 1.27 6.52 8.89
CA SER A 74 0.34 7.56 8.40
C SER A 74 -1.07 7.36 8.96
N PRO A 75 -1.80 8.43 9.30
CA PRO A 75 -3.21 8.34 9.71
C PRO A 75 -4.08 7.74 8.59
N PHE A 76 -3.68 7.97 7.33
CA PHE A 76 -4.28 7.42 6.12
C PHE A 76 -3.69 6.08 5.71
N HIS A 77 -2.71 5.57 6.45
CA HIS A 77 -2.40 4.16 6.38
C HIS A 77 -3.67 3.45 6.86
N LYS A 78 -4.45 2.96 5.89
CA LYS A 78 -5.40 1.90 6.18
C LYS A 78 -4.53 0.81 6.78
N ASN A 79 -4.81 0.44 8.04
CA ASN A 79 -4.35 -0.85 8.53
C ASN A 79 -4.59 -1.81 7.38
N ILE A 80 -3.58 -2.60 7.07
CA ILE A 80 -3.71 -3.84 6.34
C ILE A 80 -4.91 -4.54 7.01
N VAL A 81 -6.12 -4.32 6.47
CA VAL A 81 -7.34 -4.94 6.96
C VAL A 81 -7.15 -6.35 6.47
N VAL A 82 -6.48 -7.16 7.27
CA VAL A 82 -6.71 -8.59 7.21
C VAL A 82 -8.18 -8.64 7.57
N TYR A 83 -9.04 -8.73 6.55
CA TYR A 83 -10.47 -8.80 6.76
C TYR A 83 -10.63 -9.94 7.73
N ASN A 84 -11.14 -9.59 8.91
CA ASN A 84 -11.20 -10.53 9.99
C ASN A 84 -12.18 -11.60 9.53
N LEU A 85 -11.64 -12.71 9.04
CA LEU A 85 -12.40 -13.86 8.55
C LEU A 85 -13.34 -14.39 9.64
N ASP A 86 -13.05 -14.06 10.89
CA ASP A 86 -13.81 -14.47 12.08
C ASP A 86 -14.81 -13.38 12.55
N SER A 87 -14.95 -12.26 11.83
CA SER A 87 -16.08 -11.36 12.11
C SER A 87 -17.36 -12.06 11.66
N ASN A 88 -18.29 -12.28 12.61
CA ASN A 88 -19.64 -12.81 12.38
C ASN A 88 -20.51 -11.92 11.46
N ASP A 89 -19.89 -10.99 10.75
CA ASP A 89 -20.56 -10.23 9.71
C ASP A 89 -20.72 -11.13 8.49
N ASN A 90 -21.93 -11.66 8.32
CA ASN A 90 -22.42 -12.34 7.11
C ASN A 90 -22.50 -11.40 5.89
N VAL A 91 -21.60 -10.42 5.83
CA VAL A 91 -21.53 -9.41 4.77
C VAL A 91 -20.51 -9.87 3.76
N GLU A 92 -20.99 -10.13 2.56
CA GLU A 92 -20.15 -10.43 1.40
C GLU A 92 -19.22 -9.26 1.08
N ILE A 93 -18.00 -9.57 0.62
CA ILE A 93 -17.08 -8.56 0.09
C ILE A 93 -17.49 -8.21 -1.35
N PRO A 94 -17.71 -6.92 -1.67
CA PRO A 94 -18.09 -6.50 -3.01
C PRO A 94 -17.07 -6.93 -4.07
N GLU A 95 -17.55 -7.44 -5.21
CA GLU A 95 -16.67 -7.93 -6.29
C GLU A 95 -15.76 -6.84 -6.87
N GLU A 96 -16.26 -5.60 -6.95
CA GLU A 96 -15.46 -4.43 -7.38
C GLU A 96 -14.22 -4.22 -6.51
N LEU A 97 -14.36 -4.47 -5.20
CA LEU A 97 -13.24 -4.37 -4.27
C LEU A 97 -12.25 -5.51 -4.51
N ILE A 98 -12.72 -6.74 -4.69
CA ILE A 98 -11.88 -7.90 -5.00
C ILE A 98 -11.06 -7.62 -6.27
N ARG A 99 -11.73 -7.18 -7.35
CA ARG A 99 -11.07 -6.84 -8.62
C ARG A 99 -10.02 -5.76 -8.46
N THR A 100 -10.29 -4.73 -7.66
CA THR A 100 -9.31 -3.66 -7.38
C THR A 100 -8.03 -4.22 -6.74
N TYR A 101 -8.17 -5.13 -5.78
CA TYR A 101 -7.02 -5.76 -5.12
C TYR A 101 -6.32 -6.79 -6.03
N GLU A 102 -7.04 -7.47 -6.92
CA GLU A 102 -6.44 -8.34 -7.95
C GLU A 102 -5.59 -7.54 -8.93
N THR A 103 -6.09 -6.42 -9.46
CA THR A 103 -5.30 -5.54 -10.33
C THR A 103 -4.05 -5.02 -9.62
N ARG A 104 -4.19 -4.65 -8.34
CA ARG A 104 -3.05 -4.20 -7.53
C ARG A 104 -2.02 -5.32 -7.29
N MET A 105 -2.49 -6.54 -7.06
CA MET A 105 -1.64 -7.73 -6.92
C MET A 105 -0.85 -7.96 -8.21
N LEU A 106 -1.50 -7.93 -9.38
CA LEU A 106 -0.82 -8.09 -10.68
C LEU A 106 0.23 -7.01 -10.91
N TYR A 107 -0.10 -5.75 -10.61
CA TYR A 107 0.88 -4.65 -10.68
C TYR A 107 2.13 -4.92 -9.84
N PHE A 108 1.98 -5.42 -8.61
CA PHE A 108 3.14 -5.76 -7.77
C PHE A 108 3.95 -6.93 -8.31
N LEU A 109 3.31 -7.90 -8.96
CA LEU A 109 4.00 -9.01 -9.61
C LEU A 109 4.85 -8.52 -10.79
N GLU A 110 4.27 -7.71 -11.67
CA GLU A 110 4.94 -7.13 -12.84
C GLU A 110 6.15 -6.26 -12.46
N ASN A 111 6.05 -5.56 -11.34
CA ASN A 111 7.11 -4.69 -10.83
C ASN A 111 8.10 -5.42 -9.89
N ASN A 112 8.04 -6.75 -9.79
CA ASN A 112 8.91 -7.57 -8.93
C ASN A 112 8.85 -7.18 -7.43
N LEU A 113 7.75 -6.59 -6.98
CA LEU A 113 7.51 -6.18 -5.60
C LEU A 113 6.91 -7.34 -4.80
N TYR A 114 7.67 -8.44 -4.67
CA TYR A 114 7.14 -9.72 -4.17
C TYR A 114 6.58 -9.69 -2.74
N ASN A 115 7.13 -8.83 -1.86
CA ASN A 115 6.58 -8.66 -0.51
C ASN A 115 5.18 -8.04 -0.55
N GLU A 116 4.96 -7.03 -1.40
CA GLU A 116 3.65 -6.37 -1.51
C GLU A 116 2.66 -7.18 -2.33
N TYR A 117 3.16 -7.93 -3.32
CA TYR A 117 2.40 -8.98 -3.99
C TYR A 117 1.83 -9.98 -2.98
N LEU A 118 2.69 -10.58 -2.13
CA LEU A 118 2.25 -11.65 -1.23
C LEU A 118 1.31 -11.16 -0.12
N LYS A 119 1.52 -9.94 0.39
CA LYS A 119 0.54 -9.29 1.28
C LYS A 119 -0.80 -9.08 0.57
N THR A 120 -0.77 -8.58 -0.66
CA THR A 120 -1.99 -8.30 -1.42
C THR A 120 -2.74 -9.59 -1.77
N LEU A 121 -2.02 -10.62 -2.18
CA LEU A 121 -2.54 -11.96 -2.44
C LEU A 121 -3.24 -12.53 -1.20
N SER A 122 -2.64 -12.37 -0.01
CA SER A 122 -3.23 -12.84 1.25
C SER A 122 -4.59 -12.18 1.54
N PHE A 123 -4.77 -10.91 1.16
CA PHE A 123 -6.09 -10.26 1.25
C PHE A 123 -7.08 -10.81 0.25
N VAL A 124 -6.68 -10.93 -1.02
CA VAL A 124 -7.56 -11.45 -2.08
C VAL A 124 -8.04 -12.87 -1.72
N VAL A 125 -7.14 -13.71 -1.23
CA VAL A 125 -7.48 -15.05 -0.70
C VAL A 125 -8.52 -14.94 0.43
N SER A 126 -8.31 -14.03 1.39
CA SER A 126 -9.24 -13.84 2.50
C SER A 126 -10.61 -13.34 2.02
N PHE A 127 -10.69 -12.53 0.96
CA PHE A 127 -11.98 -12.06 0.42
C PHE A 127 -12.73 -13.19 -0.25
N TYR A 128 -12.04 -13.95 -1.10
CA TYR A 128 -12.64 -15.13 -1.74
C TYR A 128 -13.08 -16.18 -0.72
N LEU A 129 -12.27 -16.43 0.32
CA LEU A 129 -12.64 -17.33 1.39
C LEU A 129 -13.86 -16.81 2.17
N LYS A 130 -13.93 -15.51 2.46
CA LYS A 130 -15.11 -14.92 3.13
C LYS A 130 -16.37 -15.07 2.28
N ASN A 131 -16.32 -14.73 1.00
CA ASN A 131 -17.47 -14.87 0.09
C ASN A 131 -17.89 -16.34 -0.05
N ALA A 132 -16.92 -17.26 -0.10
CA ALA A 132 -17.21 -18.69 -0.08
C ALA A 132 -17.96 -19.11 1.20
N ILE A 133 -17.51 -18.66 2.37
CA ILE A 133 -18.13 -18.99 3.66
C ILE A 133 -19.56 -18.42 3.76
N VAL A 134 -19.74 -17.15 3.39
CA VAL A 134 -21.03 -16.44 3.50
C VAL A 134 -22.06 -16.99 2.53
N ASN A 135 -21.68 -17.23 1.27
CA ASN A 135 -22.60 -17.65 0.21
C ASN A 135 -22.62 -19.17 -0.01
N ASN A 136 -21.83 -19.92 0.76
CA ASN A 136 -21.55 -21.33 0.54
C ASN A 136 -21.06 -21.63 -0.91
N ASP A 137 -20.28 -20.70 -1.48
CA ASP A 137 -19.83 -20.76 -2.88
C ASP A 137 -18.49 -21.50 -3.03
N VAL A 138 -18.57 -22.71 -3.60
CA VAL A 138 -17.41 -23.56 -3.91
C VAL A 138 -16.46 -22.88 -4.91
N ARG A 139 -16.97 -22.07 -5.84
CA ARG A 139 -16.14 -21.43 -6.87
C ARG A 139 -15.18 -20.41 -6.24
N SER A 140 -15.68 -19.59 -5.33
CA SER A 140 -14.86 -18.65 -4.55
C SER A 140 -13.83 -19.38 -3.69
N PHE A 141 -14.20 -20.53 -3.08
CA PHE A 141 -13.25 -21.35 -2.33
C PHE A 141 -12.12 -21.90 -3.21
N LEU A 142 -12.44 -22.44 -4.39
CA LEU A 142 -11.45 -22.95 -5.33
C LEU A 142 -10.49 -21.85 -5.81
N LYS A 143 -10.99 -20.64 -6.04
CA LYS A 143 -10.14 -19.47 -6.35
C LYS A 143 -9.18 -19.14 -5.21
N ALA A 144 -9.66 -19.11 -3.96
CA ALA A 144 -8.81 -18.89 -2.80
C ALA A 144 -7.69 -19.95 -2.72
N LYS A 145 -8.03 -21.22 -2.95
CA LYS A 145 -7.06 -22.35 -2.97
C LYS A 145 -6.04 -22.23 -4.10
N ASP A 146 -6.43 -21.81 -5.29
CA ASP A 146 -5.51 -21.57 -6.42
C ASP A 146 -4.51 -20.44 -6.12
N LEU A 147 -5.00 -19.34 -5.54
CA LEU A 147 -4.16 -18.20 -5.16
C LEU A 147 -3.14 -18.59 -4.06
N ILE A 148 -3.52 -19.43 -3.09
CA ILE A 148 -2.56 -19.97 -2.11
C ILE A 148 -1.42 -20.71 -2.81
N LYS A 149 -1.72 -21.58 -3.80
CA LYS A 149 -0.67 -22.30 -4.54
C LYS A 149 0.30 -21.35 -5.25
N LYS A 150 -0.23 -20.27 -5.84
CA LYS A 150 0.61 -19.23 -6.46
C LYS A 150 1.49 -18.53 -5.43
N GLY A 151 0.97 -18.26 -4.23
CA GLY A 151 1.73 -17.71 -3.11
C GLY A 151 2.87 -18.64 -2.66
N ASP A 152 2.61 -19.95 -2.55
CA ASP A 152 3.61 -20.95 -2.16
C ASP A 152 4.79 -21.00 -3.14
N CYS A 153 4.54 -20.87 -4.45
CA CYS A 153 5.60 -20.77 -5.46
C CYS A 153 6.51 -19.55 -5.21
N ILE A 154 5.92 -18.38 -4.97
CA ILE A 154 6.67 -17.14 -4.72
C ILE A 154 7.49 -17.22 -3.43
N VAL A 155 6.93 -17.78 -2.35
CA VAL A 155 7.64 -17.94 -1.08
C VAL A 155 8.87 -18.84 -1.22
N LYS A 156 8.80 -19.88 -2.05
CA LYS A 156 9.92 -20.81 -2.29
C LYS A 156 11.01 -20.18 -3.14
N GLU A 157 10.64 -19.40 -4.16
CA GLU A 157 11.57 -18.90 -5.17
C GLU A 157 12.19 -17.54 -4.83
N LYS A 158 11.50 -16.72 -4.03
CA LYS A 158 11.88 -15.32 -3.80
C LYS A 158 12.23 -15.07 -2.34
N LYS A 159 13.09 -14.07 -2.13
CA LYS A 159 13.44 -13.60 -0.77
C LYS A 159 12.32 -12.71 -0.23
N ILE A 160 11.47 -13.29 0.61
CA ILE A 160 10.35 -12.61 1.26
C ILE A 160 10.72 -12.28 2.72
N LYS A 161 10.22 -11.16 3.24
CA LYS A 161 10.39 -10.78 4.66
C LYS A 161 9.59 -11.74 5.56
N ASN A 162 10.16 -12.12 6.71
CA ASN A 162 9.55 -13.08 7.63
C ASN A 162 8.13 -12.71 8.06
N ASN A 163 7.89 -11.44 8.40
CA ASN A 163 6.57 -10.96 8.78
C ASN A 163 5.50 -11.14 7.68
N VAL A 164 5.91 -11.11 6.41
CA VAL A 164 5.00 -11.35 5.27
C VAL A 164 4.73 -12.85 5.09
N ILE A 165 5.74 -13.69 5.32
CA ILE A 165 5.59 -15.15 5.31
C ILE A 165 4.62 -15.58 6.42
N GLU A 166 4.78 -15.07 7.63
CA GLU A 166 3.88 -15.36 8.76
C GLU A 166 2.42 -14.98 8.43
N LEU A 167 2.20 -13.79 7.89
CA LEU A 167 0.87 -13.35 7.46
C LEU A 167 0.27 -14.28 6.39
N PHE A 168 1.06 -14.67 5.39
CA PHE A 168 0.60 -15.59 4.35
C PHE A 168 0.28 -16.98 4.91
N GLN A 169 1.11 -17.50 5.82
CA GLN A 169 0.89 -18.80 6.48
C GLN A 169 -0.39 -18.80 7.33
N LEU A 170 -0.71 -17.70 8.01
CA LEU A 170 -1.97 -17.56 8.76
C LEU A 170 -3.18 -17.70 7.85
N VAL A 171 -3.17 -17.01 6.70
CA VAL A 171 -4.27 -17.09 5.72
C VAL A 171 -4.34 -18.48 5.09
N ARG A 172 -3.19 -19.08 4.74
CA ARG A 172 -3.11 -20.45 4.22
C ARG A 172 -3.75 -21.45 5.17
N LYS A 173 -3.40 -21.38 6.46
CA LYS A 173 -3.96 -22.25 7.50
C LYS A 173 -5.48 -22.12 7.56
N LYS A 174 -6.02 -20.89 7.50
CA LYS A 174 -7.47 -20.68 7.46
C LYS A 174 -8.14 -21.33 6.25
N VAL A 175 -7.55 -21.22 5.06
CA VAL A 175 -8.08 -21.92 3.86
C VAL A 175 -8.08 -23.44 4.06
N GLU A 176 -7.04 -24.00 4.67
CA GLU A 176 -6.94 -25.42 5.00
C GLU A 176 -8.00 -25.84 6.03
N ASP A 177 -8.24 -25.04 7.07
CA ASP A 177 -9.25 -25.33 8.10
C ASP A 177 -10.67 -25.42 7.49
N TYR A 178 -10.97 -24.58 6.49
CA TYR A 178 -12.24 -24.59 5.76
C TYR A 178 -12.33 -25.61 4.63
N SER A 179 -11.24 -26.31 4.28
CA SER A 179 -11.23 -27.27 3.17
C SER A 179 -12.29 -28.36 3.30
N LYS A 180 -12.46 -28.91 4.52
CA LYS A 180 -13.44 -29.96 4.82
C LYS A 180 -14.89 -29.55 4.61
N LYS A 181 -15.19 -28.23 4.62
CA LYS A 181 -16.54 -27.71 4.41
C LYS A 181 -16.92 -27.63 2.92
N PHE A 182 -15.93 -27.56 2.04
CA PHE A 182 -16.10 -27.29 0.60
C PHE A 182 -15.48 -28.39 -0.29
N GLU A 183 -15.07 -29.52 0.29
CA GLU A 183 -14.66 -30.75 -0.41
C GLU A 183 -15.85 -31.58 -0.93
#